data_AF-A0A925CXQ2-F1
#
_entry.id   AF-A0A925CXQ2-F1
#
_cell.length_a   1.000
_cell.length_b   1.000
_cell.length_c   1.000
_cell.angle_alpha   90.00
_cell.angle_beta   90.00
_cell.angle_gamma   90.00
#
_symmetry.space_group_name_H-M   'P 1'
#
loop_
_entity.id
_entity.type
_entity.pdbx_description
1 polymer ?
#
loop_
_entity_poly.entity_id
_entity_poly.type
_entity_poly.pdbx_seq_one_letter_code
_entity_poly.pdbx_strand_id
1 'polypeptide(L)' 'MAQKIYTKTGDLGNTSLIGGTKVPKSHLRIETYGT' A
#
# COMPACT_ATOMS: atom_id res chain seq x y z
N MET A 1 -11.09 -16.89 -11.34
CA MET A 1 -10.38 -16.96 -10.04
C MET A 1 -10.65 -15.67 -9.29
N ALA A 2 -11.17 -15.73 -8.07
CA ALA A 2 -11.42 -14.53 -7.28
C ALA A 2 -10.09 -13.85 -6.93
N GLN A 3 -10.03 -12.52 -7.10
CA GLN A 3 -8.91 -11.70 -6.64
C GLN A 3 -8.74 -11.87 -5.13
N LYS A 4 -7.52 -12.19 -4.69
CA LYS A 4 -7.21 -12.32 -3.26
C LYS A 4 -7.06 -10.93 -2.66
N ILE A 5 -7.75 -10.67 -1.54
CA ILE A 5 -7.58 -9.43 -0.78
C ILE A 5 -6.15 -9.33 -0.23
N TYR A 6 -5.59 -10.44 0.27
CA TYR A 6 -4.21 -10.50 0.73
C TYR A 6 -3.25 -10.86 -0.41
N THR A 7 -2.46 -9.87 -0.84
CA THR A 7 -1.54 -9.98 -1.99
C THR A 7 -0.07 -10.17 -1.59
N LYS A 8 0.28 -9.98 -0.31
CA LYS A 8 1.67 -10.01 0.22
C LYS A 8 2.62 -8.91 -0.27
N THR A 9 2.19 -8.06 -1.21
CA THR A 9 3.07 -7.07 -1.86
C THR A 9 3.56 -5.99 -0.90
N GLY A 10 2.89 -5.81 0.24
CA GLY A 10 3.25 -4.82 1.25
C GLY A 10 3.90 -5.38 2.51
N ASP A 11 4.26 -6.66 2.53
CA ASP A 11 4.82 -7.32 3.72
C ASP A 11 6.20 -6.74 4.07
N LEU A 12 6.93 -6.21 3.10
CA LEU A 12 8.20 -5.49 3.30
C LEU A 12 8.02 -4.00 3.65
N GLY A 13 6.81 -3.58 4.01
CA GLY A 13 6.55 -2.21 4.49
C GLY A 13 6.32 -1.15 3.42
N ASN A 14 6.26 -1.52 2.14
CA ASN A 14 5.91 -0.61 1.03
C ASN A 14 4.46 -0.82 0.56
N THR A 15 3.85 0.20 -0.04
CA THR A 15 2.52 0.10 -0.64
C THR A 15 2.42 0.95 -1.90
N SER A 16 1.44 0.64 -2.76
CA SER A 16 1.20 1.37 -4.01
C SER A 16 0.13 2.43 -3.80
N LEU A 17 0.41 3.65 -4.25
CA LEU A 17 -0.58 4.72 -4.40
C LEU A 17 -1.34 4.56 -5.72
N ILE A 18 -2.47 5.26 -5.80
CA ILE A 18 -3.12 5.55 -7.09
C ILE A 18 -2.07 6.14 -8.05
N GLY A 19 -2.02 5.59 -9.27
CA GLY A 19 -1.01 5.93 -10.28
C GLY A 19 0.22 5.02 -10.31
N GLY A 20 0.32 4.04 -9.40
CA GLY A 20 1.35 2.99 -9.43
C GLY A 20 2.66 3.35 -8.72
N THR A 21 2.80 4.57 -8.18
CA THR A 21 3.95 4.95 -7.35
C THR A 21 3.97 4.15 -6.05
N LYS A 22 5.12 3.57 -5.70
CA LYS A 22 5.31 2.86 -4.42
C LYS A 22 5.99 3.75 -3.39
N VAL A 23 5.47 3.73 -2.16
CA VAL A 23 6.00 4.48 -1.01
C VAL A 23 6.03 3.61 0.24
N PRO A 24 6.87 3.93 1.24
CA PRO A 24 6.79 3.31 2.57
C PRO A 24 5.42 3.51 3.20
N LYS A 25 4.95 2.54 4.01
CA LYS A 25 3.68 2.64 4.74
C LYS A 25 3.66 3.78 5.76
N SER A 26 4.83 4.19 6.26
CA SER A 26 5.01 5.35 7.16
C SER A 26 5.10 6.69 6.42
N HIS A 27 4.91 6.71 5.09
CA HIS A 27 4.93 7.95 4.33
C HIS A 27 3.74 8.82 4.73
N LEU A 28 3.96 10.14 4.94
CA LEU A 28 2.94 11.10 5.38
C LEU A 28 1.61 10.98 4.63
N ARG A 29 1.67 10.84 3.30
CA ARG A 29 0.47 10.68 2.45
C ARG A 29 -0.38 9.44 2.80
N ILE A 30 0.23 8.34 3.25
CA ILE A 30 -0.49 7.16 3.71
C ILE A 30 -1.16 7.47 5.05
N GLU A 31 -0.42 8.06 5.99
CA GLU A 31 -0.95 8.44 7.31
C GLU A 31 -2.14 9.41 7.20
N THR A 32 -2.09 10.38 6.27
CA THR A 32 -3.18 11.34 6.07
C THR A 32 -4.50 10.72 5.62
N TYR A 33 -4.49 9.54 5.01
CA TYR A 33 -5.70 8.86 4.54
C TYR A 33 -6.13 7.68 5.43
N GLY A 34 -5.22 7.18 6.27
CA GLY A 34 -5.36 5.90 6.96
C GLY A 34 -5.41 5.96 8.49
N THR A 35 -5.78 7.11 9.07
CA THR A 35 -5.99 7.25 10.54
C THR A 35 -7.02 6.25 11.03
#